data_AF-A0A1A8NNP3-F1
#
_entry.id   AF-A0A1A8NNP3-F1
#
_cell.length_a   1.000
_cell.length_b   1.000
_cell.length_c   1.000
_cell.angle_alpha   90.00
_cell.angle_beta   90.00
_cell.angle_gamma   90.00
#
_symmetry.space_group_name_H-M   'P 1'
#
loop_
_entity.id
_entity.type
_entity.pdbx_description
1 polymer ?
#
loop_
_entity_poly.entity_id
_entity_poly.type
_entity_poly.pdbx_seq_one_letter_code
_entity_poly.pdbx_strand_id
1 'polypeptide(L)'
;MTFVKLILMFCCLRDIRGQFGNPLNKYIRHYEGLSYDTETLHNSHQRAKRALSPQDRMVHLDFHAHGRHFNLRLSRDTSLFSPDLIIDVSGEETPTDTSHIYSGELFGEKGTLTHGSVVDGRFEGFIKTHQGTYYV
;
A
#
# COMPACT_ATOMS: atom_id res chain seq x y z
N MET A 1 -27.90 37.48 -18.16
CA MET A 1 -27.53 36.12 -18.66
C MET A 1 -26.12 35.67 -18.24
N THR A 2 -25.20 36.58 -17.90
CA THR A 2 -23.84 36.25 -17.41
C THR A 2 -23.82 35.75 -15.95
N PHE A 3 -24.62 36.34 -15.08
CA PHE A 3 -24.74 35.91 -13.67
C PHE A 3 -25.21 34.46 -13.50
N VAL A 4 -26.16 34.01 -14.32
CA VAL A 4 -26.66 32.62 -14.30
C VAL A 4 -25.56 31.63 -14.72
N LYS A 5 -24.74 31.98 -15.73
CA LYS A 5 -23.57 31.19 -16.11
C LYS A 5 -22.50 31.14 -15.02
N LEU A 6 -22.28 32.24 -14.30
CA LEU A 6 -21.32 32.30 -13.19
C LEU A 6 -21.79 31.44 -12.01
N ILE A 7 -23.09 31.48 -11.68
CA ILE A 7 -23.69 30.64 -10.64
C ILE A 7 -23.61 29.16 -11.03
N LEU A 8 -23.97 28.80 -12.26
CA LEU A 8 -23.83 27.43 -12.78
C LEU A 8 -22.38 26.94 -12.72
N MET A 9 -21.41 27.78 -13.09
CA MET A 9 -19.99 27.42 -13.02
C MET A 9 -19.53 27.21 -11.57
N PHE A 10 -19.99 28.03 -10.62
CA PHE A 10 -19.72 27.87 -9.19
C PHE A 10 -20.42 26.64 -8.59
N CYS A 11 -21.60 26.26 -9.11
CA CYS A 11 -22.30 25.03 -8.75
C CYS A 11 -21.56 23.78 -9.27
N CYS A 12 -21.10 23.80 -10.52
CA CYS A 12 -20.28 22.71 -11.07
C CYS A 12 -18.93 22.57 -10.36
N LEU A 13 -18.35 23.67 -9.86
CA LEU A 13 -17.15 23.63 -9.01
C LEU A 13 -17.41 23.03 -7.62
N ARG A 14 -18.65 23.12 -7.09
CA ARG A 14 -19.05 22.43 -5.85
C ARG A 14 -19.25 20.93 -6.04
N ASP A 15 -19.55 20.49 -7.26
CA ASP A 15 -19.60 19.08 -7.64
C ASP A 15 -18.21 18.45 -7.85
N ILE A 16 -17.12 19.22 -7.75
CA ILE A 16 -15.76 18.68 -7.57
C ILE A 16 -15.51 18.33 -6.09
N ARG A 17 -16.54 17.85 -5.38
CA ARG A 17 -16.35 17.04 -4.17
C ARG A 17 -16.16 15.61 -4.65
N GLY A 18 -14.97 15.33 -5.14
CA GLY A 18 -14.58 13.99 -5.56
C GLY A 18 -14.90 12.95 -4.48
N GLN A 19 -15.60 11.90 -4.89
CA GLN A 19 -15.50 10.54 -4.36
C GLN A 19 -15.56 10.36 -2.84
N PHE A 20 -16.59 10.86 -2.16
CA PHE A 20 -17.01 10.21 -0.90
C PHE A 20 -17.93 9.04 -1.26
N GLY A 21 -17.32 7.98 -1.80
CA GLY A 21 -17.99 6.74 -2.17
C GLY A 21 -18.66 6.05 -0.98
N ASN A 22 -19.61 5.16 -1.27
CA ASN A 22 -20.46 4.46 -0.31
C ASN A 22 -19.70 4.01 0.96
N PRO A 23 -19.92 4.66 2.12
CA PRO A 23 -19.26 4.27 3.35
C PRO A 23 -19.72 2.87 3.75
N LEU A 24 -18.78 1.99 4.09
CA LEU A 24 -19.09 0.63 4.54
C LEU A 24 -19.67 0.66 5.96
N ASN A 25 -19.13 1.52 6.83
CA ASN A 25 -19.63 1.77 8.19
C ASN A 25 -19.10 3.12 8.73
N LYS A 26 -19.31 3.40 10.02
CA LYS A 26 -18.87 4.64 10.71
C LYS A 26 -17.35 4.89 10.62
N TYR A 27 -16.55 3.84 10.48
CA TYR A 27 -15.09 3.88 10.50
C TYR A 27 -14.50 3.82 9.08
N ILE A 28 -15.14 3.12 8.16
CA ILE A 28 -14.71 2.95 6.78
C ILE A 28 -15.56 3.85 5.89
N ARG A 29 -15.10 5.10 5.73
CA ARG A 29 -15.80 6.13 4.95
C ARG A 29 -15.66 5.96 3.45
N HIS A 30 -14.63 5.27 3.01
CA HIS A 30 -14.35 5.01 1.60
C HIS A 30 -13.56 3.71 1.49
N TYR A 31 -13.97 2.85 0.58
CA TYR A 31 -13.25 1.66 0.17
C TYR A 31 -13.49 1.48 -1.34
N GLU A 32 -12.52 0.92 -2.02
CA GLU A 32 -12.67 0.51 -3.41
C GLU A 32 -11.78 -0.69 -3.68
N GLY A 33 -12.11 -1.43 -4.73
CA GLY A 33 -11.26 -2.51 -5.20
C GLY A 33 -10.07 -1.96 -5.97
N LEU A 34 -8.95 -2.67 -5.88
CA LEU A 34 -7.79 -2.51 -6.74
C LEU A 34 -7.38 -3.89 -7.26
N SER A 35 -6.66 -3.91 -8.37
CA SER A 35 -6.21 -5.14 -9.01
C SER A 35 -4.78 -5.01 -9.51
N TYR A 36 -4.00 -6.04 -9.31
CA TYR A 36 -2.65 -6.22 -9.86
C TYR A 36 -2.39 -7.73 -10.01
N ASP A 37 -1.31 -8.08 -10.71
CA ASP A 37 -0.90 -9.47 -10.88
C ASP A 37 -0.24 -10.00 -9.60
N THR A 38 -1.00 -10.80 -8.85
CA THR A 38 -0.57 -11.42 -7.59
C THR A 38 0.51 -12.47 -7.80
N GLU A 39 0.50 -13.19 -8.92
CA GLU A 39 1.52 -14.19 -9.24
C GLU A 39 2.87 -13.51 -9.51
N THR A 40 2.85 -12.39 -10.25
CA THR A 40 4.04 -11.58 -10.47
C THR A 40 4.60 -11.02 -9.16
N LEU A 41 3.75 -10.51 -8.26
CA LEU A 41 4.19 -10.02 -6.96
C LEU A 41 4.77 -11.16 -6.10
N HIS A 42 4.10 -12.32 -6.07
CA HIS A 42 4.55 -13.50 -5.34
C HIS A 42 5.93 -13.96 -5.84
N ASN A 43 6.10 -14.09 -7.15
CA ASN A 43 7.36 -14.50 -7.76
C ASN A 43 8.48 -13.48 -7.48
N SER A 44 8.17 -12.19 -7.53
CA SER A 44 9.10 -11.11 -7.16
C SER A 44 9.55 -11.21 -5.70
N HIS A 45 8.60 -11.42 -4.79
CA HIS A 45 8.86 -11.67 -3.37
C HIS A 45 9.77 -12.89 -3.16
N GLN A 46 9.48 -14.03 -3.81
CA GLN A 46 10.30 -15.25 -3.71
C GLN A 46 11.73 -15.05 -4.22
N ARG A 47 11.91 -14.27 -5.30
CA ARG A 47 13.25 -13.90 -5.79
C ARG A 47 13.97 -13.00 -4.79
N ALA A 48 13.31 -11.96 -4.29
CA ALA A 48 13.86 -11.05 -3.29
C ALA A 48 14.25 -11.76 -1.97
N LYS A 49 13.58 -12.88 -1.61
CA LYS A 49 13.97 -13.76 -0.50
C LYS A 49 15.33 -14.40 -0.69
N ARG A 50 15.67 -14.79 -1.91
CA ARG A 50 16.90 -15.52 -2.25
C ARG A 50 18.03 -14.60 -2.71
N ALA A 51 17.72 -13.33 -2.93
CA ALA A 51 18.65 -12.35 -3.50
C ALA A 51 19.80 -12.00 -2.55
N LEU A 52 21.03 -12.16 -3.06
CA LEU A 52 22.25 -11.74 -2.38
C LEU A 52 22.55 -10.24 -2.61
N SER A 53 22.22 -9.73 -3.80
CA SER A 53 22.43 -8.35 -4.21
C SER A 53 21.33 -7.42 -3.68
N PRO A 54 21.65 -6.20 -3.21
CA PRO A 54 20.65 -5.22 -2.78
C PRO A 54 19.61 -4.88 -3.85
N GLN A 55 20.02 -4.80 -5.12
CA GLN A 55 19.14 -4.46 -6.23
C GLN A 55 18.07 -5.53 -6.44
N ASP A 56 18.45 -6.80 -6.32
CA ASP A 56 17.56 -7.95 -6.52
C ASP A 56 16.64 -8.21 -5.31
N ARG A 57 16.86 -7.51 -4.18
CA ARG A 57 16.00 -7.56 -2.98
C ARG A 57 14.81 -6.61 -3.05
N MET A 58 14.79 -5.70 -4.02
CA MET A 58 13.68 -4.77 -4.20
C MET A 58 12.49 -5.47 -4.87
N VAL A 59 11.30 -5.20 -4.34
CA VAL A 59 10.02 -5.63 -4.90
C VAL A 59 9.26 -4.41 -5.37
N HIS A 60 8.79 -4.46 -6.61
CA HIS A 60 7.94 -3.42 -7.19
C HIS A 60 6.49 -3.85 -7.16
N LEU A 61 5.60 -2.94 -6.78
CA LEU A 61 4.16 -3.16 -6.79
C LEU A 61 3.48 -1.93 -7.39
N ASP A 62 2.76 -2.16 -8.49
CA ASP A 62 2.03 -1.14 -9.24
C ASP A 62 0.54 -1.46 -9.23
N PHE A 63 -0.29 -0.48 -8.84
CA PHE A 63 -1.74 -0.58 -8.93
C PHE A 63 -2.38 0.80 -9.02
N HIS A 64 -3.67 0.82 -9.36
CA HIS A 64 -4.49 2.03 -9.36
C HIS A 64 -5.55 1.91 -8.26
N ALA A 65 -5.58 2.89 -7.36
CA ALA A 65 -6.64 3.10 -6.38
C ALA A 65 -6.75 4.59 -6.06
N HIS A 66 -7.86 5.03 -5.49
CA HIS A 66 -8.13 6.38 -5.00
C HIS A 66 -7.89 7.46 -6.06
N GLY A 67 -8.22 7.15 -7.31
CA GLY A 67 -8.01 8.04 -8.46
C GLY A 67 -6.55 8.34 -8.78
N ARG A 68 -5.60 7.51 -8.30
CA ARG A 68 -4.17 7.67 -8.56
C ARG A 68 -3.47 6.33 -8.82
N HIS A 69 -2.34 6.41 -9.50
CA HIS A 69 -1.40 5.31 -9.62
C HIS A 69 -0.46 5.29 -8.41
N PHE A 70 -0.26 4.11 -7.83
CA PHE A 70 0.74 3.85 -6.81
C PHE A 70 1.83 2.98 -7.42
N ASN A 71 3.08 3.44 -7.38
CA ASN A 71 4.27 2.68 -7.76
C ASN A 71 5.14 2.52 -6.51
N LEU A 72 4.99 1.40 -5.83
CA LEU A 72 5.72 1.11 -4.60
C LEU A 72 7.07 0.49 -4.91
N ARG A 73 8.10 0.97 -4.22
CA ARG A 73 9.42 0.34 -4.14
C ARG A 73 9.61 -0.19 -2.74
N LEU A 74 9.55 -1.51 -2.60
CA LEU A 74 9.58 -2.20 -1.34
C LEU A 74 10.93 -2.89 -1.15
N SER A 75 11.49 -2.78 0.04
CA SER A 75 12.65 -3.54 0.51
C SER A 75 12.25 -4.32 1.76
N ARG A 76 12.77 -5.53 1.93
CA ARG A 76 12.48 -6.31 3.15
C ARG A 76 12.93 -5.52 4.37
N ASP A 77 12.04 -5.40 5.34
CA ASP A 77 12.36 -4.80 6.62
C ASP A 77 12.72 -5.91 7.63
N THR A 78 14.00 -5.94 8.01
CA THR A 78 14.52 -6.88 9.02
C THR A 78 14.74 -6.22 10.37
N SER A 79 14.36 -4.95 10.54
CA SER A 79 14.59 -4.17 11.75
C SER A 79 13.43 -4.19 12.73
N LEU A 80 12.23 -4.53 12.26
CA LEU A 80 11.00 -4.54 13.06
C LEU A 80 10.94 -5.68 14.09
N PHE A 81 11.63 -6.78 13.82
CA PHE A 81 11.64 -7.96 14.68
C PHE A 81 13.05 -8.27 15.14
N SER A 82 13.17 -8.76 16.37
CA SER A 82 14.44 -9.29 16.86
C SER A 82 14.86 -10.50 16.01
N PRO A 83 16.17 -10.66 15.71
CA PRO A 83 16.65 -11.82 14.93
C PRO A 83 16.32 -13.19 15.55
N ASP A 84 16.08 -13.21 16.86
CA ASP A 84 15.73 -14.37 17.69
C ASP A 84 14.26 -14.36 18.11
N LEU A 85 13.37 -13.76 17.31
CA LEU A 85 11.93 -13.81 17.56
C LEU A 85 11.43 -15.26 17.65
N ILE A 86 10.85 -15.60 18.80
CA ILE A 86 10.15 -16.86 19.05
C ILE A 86 8.69 -16.54 19.31
N ILE A 87 7.79 -17.26 18.63
CA ILE A 87 6.36 -17.21 18.91
C ILE A 87 6.00 -18.47 19.70
N ASP A 88 5.55 -18.27 20.93
CA ASP A 88 4.98 -19.30 21.80
C ASP A 88 3.45 -19.29 21.65
N VAL A 89 2.90 -20.39 21.17
CA VAL A 89 1.46 -20.63 21.19
C VAL A 89 1.17 -21.84 22.07
N SER A 90 0.69 -21.59 23.28
CA SER A 90 0.25 -22.63 24.22
C SER A 90 1.37 -23.63 24.61
N GLY A 91 2.61 -23.14 24.73
CA GLY A 91 3.79 -23.91 25.11
C GLY A 91 4.54 -24.52 23.92
N GLU A 92 4.10 -24.27 22.68
CA GLU A 92 4.82 -24.65 21.47
C GLU A 92 5.55 -23.44 20.89
N GLU A 93 6.89 -23.49 20.94
CA GLU A 93 7.77 -22.48 20.35
C GLU A 93 8.03 -22.80 18.88
N THR A 94 7.65 -21.88 17.98
CA THR A 94 7.91 -22.03 16.55
C THR A 94 8.73 -20.85 16.00
N PRO A 95 9.86 -21.12 15.32
CA PRO A 95 10.57 -20.10 14.56
C PRO A 95 9.63 -19.54 13.47
N THR A 96 9.46 -18.21 13.45
CA THR A 96 8.54 -17.55 12.52
C THR A 96 9.30 -16.83 11.42
N ASP A 97 8.90 -17.06 10.17
CA ASP A 97 9.47 -16.38 9.02
C ASP A 97 8.91 -14.95 8.89
N THR A 98 9.73 -13.95 9.19
CA THR A 98 9.40 -12.52 9.09
C THR A 98 9.76 -11.92 7.71
N SER A 99 10.23 -12.73 6.77
CA SER A 99 10.70 -12.24 5.46
C SER A 99 9.61 -11.66 4.55
N HIS A 100 8.35 -11.83 4.93
CA HIS A 100 7.17 -11.27 4.29
C HIS A 100 6.95 -9.79 4.59
N ILE A 101 7.75 -9.20 5.49
CA ILE A 101 7.59 -7.81 5.94
C ILE A 101 8.44 -6.85 5.11
N TYR A 102 7.83 -5.75 4.69
CA TYR A 102 8.40 -4.78 3.76
C TYR A 102 8.21 -3.35 4.24
N SER A 103 9.22 -2.55 3.97
CA SER A 103 9.20 -1.09 4.09
C SER A 103 9.63 -0.47 2.77
N GLY A 104 9.17 0.74 2.49
CA GLY A 104 9.46 1.37 1.20
C GLY A 104 8.90 2.76 1.04
N GLU A 105 8.89 3.20 -0.21
CA GLU A 105 8.41 4.52 -0.62
C GLU A 105 7.76 4.46 -2.00
N LEU A 106 7.06 5.53 -2.37
CA LEU A 106 6.55 5.71 -3.73
C LEU A 106 7.67 6.17 -4.65
N PHE A 107 7.80 5.51 -5.80
CA PHE A 107 8.81 5.87 -6.78
C PHE A 107 8.59 7.30 -7.30
N GLY A 108 9.64 8.12 -7.19
CA GLY A 108 9.62 9.51 -7.66
C GLY A 108 8.95 10.50 -6.70
N GLU A 109 8.36 10.04 -5.59
CA GLU A 109 7.73 10.88 -4.57
C GLU A 109 8.53 10.83 -3.26
N LYS A 110 9.33 11.86 -3.00
CA LYS A 110 10.11 11.98 -1.75
C LYS A 110 9.21 12.12 -0.54
N GLY A 111 9.70 11.72 0.63
CA GLY A 111 8.97 11.91 1.90
C GLY A 111 7.73 11.04 2.05
N THR A 112 7.52 10.09 1.14
CA THR A 112 6.50 9.05 1.25
C THR A 112 7.06 7.86 2.02
N LEU A 113 6.17 7.07 2.62
CA LEU A 113 6.54 5.92 3.43
C LEU A 113 5.47 4.85 3.29
N THR A 114 5.85 3.61 3.08
CA THR A 114 4.95 2.47 3.14
C THR A 114 5.54 1.40 4.05
N HIS A 115 4.68 0.72 4.80
CA HIS A 115 5.01 -0.52 5.49
C HIS A 115 3.88 -1.50 5.24
N GLY A 116 4.22 -2.77 5.05
CA GLY A 116 3.24 -3.81 4.82
C GLY A 116 3.84 -5.21 4.77
N SER A 117 2.97 -6.18 4.59
CA SER A 117 3.32 -7.57 4.35
C SER A 117 3.00 -7.97 2.91
N VAL A 118 3.74 -8.95 2.38
CA VAL A 118 3.39 -9.63 1.13
C VAL A 118 3.24 -11.12 1.43
N VAL A 119 2.00 -11.62 1.36
CA VAL A 119 1.66 -13.02 1.62
C VAL A 119 0.87 -13.54 0.43
N ASP A 120 1.32 -14.63 -0.19
CA ASP A 120 0.68 -15.25 -1.36
C ASP A 120 0.36 -14.26 -2.49
N GLY A 121 1.27 -13.30 -2.71
CA GLY A 121 1.10 -12.28 -3.74
C GLY A 121 0.08 -11.21 -3.39
N ARG A 122 -0.44 -11.15 -2.17
CA ARG A 122 -1.26 -10.06 -1.65
C ARG A 122 -0.41 -9.15 -0.76
N PHE A 123 -0.36 -7.88 -1.12
CA PHE A 123 0.16 -6.82 -0.26
C PHE A 123 -0.92 -6.34 0.71
N GLU A 124 -0.56 -6.21 1.98
CA GLU A 124 -1.39 -5.59 3.03
C GLU A 124 -0.56 -4.58 3.79
N GLY A 125 -1.03 -3.34 3.90
CA GLY A 125 -0.27 -2.31 4.60
C GLY A 125 -0.86 -0.91 4.51
N PHE A 126 0.01 0.07 4.72
CA PHE A 126 -0.34 1.47 4.55
C PHE A 126 0.68 2.19 3.67
N ILE A 127 0.20 3.23 2.99
CA ILE A 127 1.00 4.13 2.17
C ILE A 127 0.74 5.54 2.67
N LYS A 128 1.75 6.14 3.30
CA LYS A 128 1.75 7.52 3.77
C LYS A 128 2.32 8.43 2.69
N THR A 129 1.54 9.44 2.34
CA THR A 129 1.89 10.46 1.34
C THR A 129 1.66 11.86 1.91
N HIS A 130 2.02 12.89 1.17
CA HIS A 130 1.70 14.28 1.53
C HIS A 130 0.19 14.57 1.55
N GLN A 131 -0.62 13.80 0.82
CA GLN A 131 -2.07 14.00 0.70
C GLN A 131 -2.85 13.21 1.76
N GLY A 132 -2.20 12.29 2.46
CA GLY A 132 -2.83 11.44 3.47
C GLY A 132 -2.24 10.03 3.50
N THR A 133 -2.89 9.17 4.29
CA THR A 133 -2.53 7.76 4.44
C THR A 133 -3.61 6.90 3.79
N TYR A 134 -3.17 5.98 2.96
CA TYR A 134 -3.99 4.96 2.31
C TYR A 134 -3.74 3.61 2.97
N TYR A 135 -4.78 2.82 3.18
CA TYR A 135 -4.68 1.46 3.69
C TYR A 135 -5.08 0.53 2.55
N VAL A 136 -4.20 -0.40 2.23
CA VAL A 136 -4.23 -1.23 1.02
C VAL A 136 -4.13 -2.69 1.42
#